data_AF-A0A2A5JVG7-F1
#
_entry.id   AF-A0A2A5JVG7-F1
#
_cell.length_a   1.000
_cell.length_b   1.000
_cell.length_c   1.000
_cell.angle_alpha   90.00
_cell.angle_beta   90.00
_cell.angle_gamma   90.00
#
_symmetry.space_group_name_H-M   'P 1'
#
loop_
_entity.id
_entity.type
_entity.pdbx_description
1 polymer ?
#
loop_
_entity_poly.entity_id
_entity_poly.type
_entity_poly.pdbx_seq_one_letter_code
_entity_poly.pdbx_strand_id
1 'polypeptide(L)'
;MGKFDKRFTGDDLRRMRKVAGKTTLEMAKMVGVERGTYENYEKGVSKFPYEYFEVWCDACGINLNPVREQILALRDKIDDAKLWRKSPTPRSNKASNEDNS
;
A
#
# COMPACT_ATOMS: atom_id res chain seq x y z
N MET A 1 18.86 -13.33 9.57
CA MET A 1 18.07 -12.22 8.99
C MET A 1 18.68 -11.82 7.65
N GLY A 2 17.98 -12.03 6.54
CA GLY A 2 18.50 -11.67 5.21
C GLY A 2 18.50 -10.16 4.98
N LYS A 3 19.38 -9.65 4.11
CA LYS A 3 19.52 -8.22 3.78
C LYS A 3 18.22 -7.56 3.27
N PHE A 4 17.22 -8.34 2.85
CA PHE A 4 15.96 -7.87 2.27
C PHE A 4 14.72 -8.10 3.15
N ASP A 5 14.89 -8.63 4.36
CA ASP A 5 13.79 -8.91 5.30
C ASP A 5 13.38 -7.69 6.14
N LYS A 6 14.00 -6.53 5.88
CA LYS A 6 13.69 -5.29 6.58
C LYS A 6 12.72 -4.45 5.76
N ARG A 7 11.53 -4.22 6.33
CA ARG A 7 10.63 -3.15 5.89
C ARG A 7 11.33 -1.80 6.00
N PHE A 8 10.93 -0.84 5.17
CA PHE A 8 11.37 0.54 5.30
C PHE A 8 11.04 1.09 6.69
N THR A 9 11.99 1.83 7.25
CA THR A 9 11.93 2.35 8.62
C THR A 9 11.77 3.86 8.66
N GLY A 10 11.50 4.41 9.85
CA GLY A 10 11.49 5.86 10.06
C GLY A 10 12.82 6.54 9.75
N ASP A 11 13.94 5.84 9.98
CA ASP A 11 15.27 6.34 9.62
C ASP A 11 15.45 6.45 8.09
N ASP A 12 14.86 5.52 7.33
CA ASP A 12 14.89 5.58 5.85
C ASP A 12 14.10 6.78 5.34
N LEU A 13 12.91 7.03 5.91
CA LEU A 13 12.12 8.24 5.64
C LEU A 13 12.92 9.51 5.91
N ARG A 14 13.60 9.57 7.06
CA ARG A 14 14.44 10.71 7.43
C ARG A 14 15.60 10.91 6.46
N ARG A 15 16.29 9.84 6.06
CA ARG A 15 17.39 9.91 5.08
C ARG A 15 16.90 10.42 3.74
N MET A 16 15.83 9.82 3.24
CA MET A 16 15.20 10.17 1.96
C MET A 16 14.82 11.66 1.93
N ARG A 17 14.10 12.13 2.96
CA ARG A 17 13.71 13.53 3.08
C ARG A 17 14.93 14.47 3.12
N LYS A 18 15.95 14.14 3.93
CA LYS A 18 17.15 14.99 4.07
C LYS A 18 17.97 15.08 2.78
N VAL A 19 18.14 13.97 2.07
CA VAL A 19 18.83 13.95 0.77
C VAL A 19 18.07 14.79 -0.25
N ALA A 20 16.74 14.76 -0.23
CA ALA A 20 15.89 15.58 -1.08
C ALA A 20 15.78 17.05 -0.63
N GLY A 21 16.44 17.45 0.47
CA GLY A 21 16.41 18.83 0.97
C GLY A 21 15.05 19.27 1.54
N LYS A 22 14.21 18.34 1.98
CA LYS A 22 12.83 18.63 2.41
C LYS A 22 12.68 18.75 3.94
N THR A 23 11.71 19.55 4.37
CA THR A 23 11.31 19.71 5.76
C THR A 23 10.25 18.67 6.17
N THR A 24 10.11 18.42 7.47
CA THR A 24 9.06 17.52 7.98
C THR A 24 7.65 18.03 7.66
N LEU A 25 7.47 19.35 7.59
CA LEU A 25 6.21 19.98 7.23
C LEU A 25 5.85 19.77 5.75
N GLU A 26 6.81 19.93 4.84
CA GLU A 26 6.57 19.68 3.41
C GLU A 26 6.16 18.24 3.16
N MET A 27 6.85 17.29 3.78
CA MET A 27 6.51 15.87 3.66
C MET A 27 5.12 15.56 4.22
N ALA A 28 4.75 16.14 5.36
CA ALA A 28 3.44 15.96 5.95
C ALA A 28 2.31 16.49 5.04
N LYS A 29 2.52 17.67 4.44
CA LYS A 29 1.56 18.31 3.53
C LYS A 29 1.29 17.48 2.27
N MET A 30 2.27 16.75 1.75
CA MET A 30 2.11 15.93 0.54
C MET A 30 1.03 14.85 0.65
N VAL A 31 0.79 14.37 1.87
CA VAL A 31 -0.16 13.28 2.14
C VAL A 31 -1.28 13.71 3.10
N GLY A 32 -1.40 15.02 3.36
CA GLY A 32 -2.48 15.59 4.17
C GLY A 32 -2.44 15.22 5.66
N VAL A 33 -1.28 14.94 6.23
CA VAL A 33 -1.12 14.65 7.66
C VAL A 33 -0.54 15.83 8.42
N GLU A 34 -0.69 15.83 9.75
CA GLU A 34 -0.03 16.80 10.62
C GLU A 34 1.50 16.60 10.65
N ARG A 35 2.26 17.67 10.87
CA ARG A 35 3.72 17.61 11.01
C ARG A 35 4.16 16.63 12.10
N GLY A 36 3.47 16.64 13.25
CA GLY A 36 3.77 15.73 14.37
C GLY A 36 3.58 14.26 14.00
N THR A 37 2.56 13.96 13.19
CA THR A 37 2.32 12.61 12.64
C THR A 37 3.49 12.15 11.78
N TYR A 38 4.00 13.00 10.89
CA TYR A 38 5.18 12.69 10.08
C TYR A 38 6.44 12.47 10.95
N GLU A 39 6.65 13.29 11.97
CA GLU A 39 7.77 13.11 12.90
C GLU A 39 7.68 11.81 13.69
N ASN A 40 6.47 11.36 14.05
CA ASN A 40 6.25 10.08 14.71
C ASN A 40 6.64 8.91 13.80
N TYR A 41 6.39 9.02 12.48
CA TYR A 41 6.87 8.04 11.51
C TYR A 41 8.39 7.99 11.47
N GLU A 42 9.07 9.14 11.38
CA GLU A 42 10.55 9.17 11.39
C GLU A 42 11.15 8.61 12.68
N LYS A 43 10.50 8.83 13.82
CA LYS A 43 10.93 8.32 15.13
C LYS A 43 10.59 6.84 15.34
N GLY A 44 9.83 6.23 14.44
CA GLY A 44 9.34 4.85 14.57
C GLY A 44 8.29 4.67 15.67
N VAL A 45 7.67 5.76 16.14
CA VAL A 45 6.58 5.73 17.14
C VAL A 45 5.32 5.10 16.54
N SER A 46 5.06 5.39 15.27
CA SER A 46 3.95 4.80 14.52
C SER A 46 4.42 4.30 13.15
N LYS A 47 3.70 3.32 12.60
CA LYS A 47 3.93 2.84 11.24
C LYS A 47 3.30 3.80 10.25
N PHE A 48 4.02 4.12 9.18
CA PHE A 48 3.46 4.88 8.06
C PHE A 48 2.74 3.95 7.08
N PRO A 49 1.61 4.38 6.49
CA PRO A 49 0.98 3.71 5.36
C PRO A 49 1.90 3.67 4.12
N TYR A 50 1.86 2.56 3.38
CA TYR A 50 2.65 2.44 2.14
C TYR A 50 2.13 3.33 1.00
N GLU A 51 0.84 3.68 1.02
CA GLU A 51 0.27 4.70 0.11
C GLU A 51 0.99 6.05 0.27
N TYR A 52 1.29 6.46 1.52
CA TYR A 52 2.02 7.69 1.78
C TYR A 52 3.50 7.55 1.39
N PHE A 53 4.07 6.36 1.62
CA PHE A 53 5.44 6.06 1.23
C PHE A 53 5.68 6.21 -0.26
N GLU A 54 4.75 5.77 -1.09
CA GLU A 54 4.81 5.92 -2.55
C GLU A 54 4.91 7.39 -2.96
N VAL A 55 4.05 8.26 -2.40
CA VAL A 55 4.08 9.71 -2.65
C VAL A 55 5.41 10.33 -2.23
N TRP A 56 5.95 9.93 -1.08
CA TRP A 56 7.24 10.44 -0.60
C TRP A 56 8.43 9.93 -1.41
N CYS A 57 8.38 8.71 -1.94
CA CYS A 57 9.38 8.20 -2.87
C CYS A 57 9.45 9.09 -4.10
N ASP A 58 8.31 9.35 -4.75
CA ASP A 58 8.24 10.21 -5.93
C ASP A 58 8.74 11.63 -5.61
N ALA A 59 8.26 12.21 -4.50
CA ALA A 59 8.66 13.55 -4.07
C ALA A 59 10.16 13.68 -3.73
N CYS A 60 10.81 12.57 -3.33
CA CYS A 60 12.22 12.54 -2.98
C CYS A 60 13.12 11.94 -4.07
N GLY A 61 12.58 11.69 -5.26
CA GLY A 61 13.35 11.18 -6.41
C GLY A 61 13.73 9.71 -6.32
N ILE A 62 13.02 8.91 -5.52
CA ILE A 62 13.18 7.46 -5.47
C ILE A 62 12.35 6.83 -6.60
N ASN A 63 13.03 6.21 -7.56
CA ASN A 63 12.38 5.59 -8.72
C ASN A 63 11.76 4.23 -8.35
N LEU A 64 10.42 4.15 -8.31
CA LEU A 64 9.66 2.93 -8.08
C LEU A 64 9.28 2.17 -9.37
N ASN A 65 9.59 2.70 -10.56
CA ASN A 65 9.21 2.10 -11.85
C ASN A 65 9.67 0.65 -12.02
N PRO A 66 10.90 0.25 -11.63
CA PRO A 66 11.32 -1.13 -11.81
C PRO A 66 10.43 -2.14 -11.07
N VAL A 67 9.88 -1.75 -9.91
CA VAL A 67 8.93 -2.59 -9.16
C VAL A 67 7.56 -2.57 -9.82
N ARG A 68 7.09 -1.40 -10.29
CA ARG A 68 5.82 -1.27 -11.01
C ARG A 68 5.80 -2.11 -12.29
N GLU A 69 6.88 -2.07 -13.07
CA GLU A 69 7.05 -2.85 -14.29
C GLU A 69 7.01 -4.36 -14.00
N GLN A 70 7.69 -4.81 -12.94
CA GLN A 70 7.63 -6.21 -12.50
C GLN A 70 6.22 -6.65 -12.14
N ILE A 71 5.43 -5.79 -11.48
CA ILE A 71 4.03 -6.07 -11.14
C ILE A 71 3.15 -6.07 -12.40
N LEU A 72 3.34 -5.13 -13.32
CA LEU A 72 2.61 -5.07 -14.58
C LEU A 72 2.84 -6.33 -15.42
N ALA A 73 4.07 -6.83 -15.47
CA ALA A 73 4.42 -8.07 -16.16
C ALA A 73 3.75 -9.33 -15.57
N LEU A 74 3.15 -9.25 -14.38
CA LEU A 74 2.36 -10.36 -13.83
C LEU A 74 1.01 -10.51 -14.54
N ARG A 75 0.48 -9.44 -15.14
CA ARG A 75 -0.79 -9.47 -15.89
C ARG A 75 -0.71 -10.37 -17.12
N ASP A 76 0.47 -10.48 -17.71
CA ASP A 76 0.70 -11.40 -18.83
C ASP A 76 0.69 -12.87 -18.39
N LYS A 77 0.92 -13.14 -17.10
CA LYS A 77 0.98 -14.49 -16.54
C LYS A 77 -0.37 -15.00 -16.03
N ILE A 78 -1.24 -14.09 -15.58
CA ILE A 78 -2.56 -14.43 -15.05
C ILE A 78 -3.55 -13.40 -15.58
N ASP A 79 -4.50 -13.88 -16.38
CA ASP A 79 -5.65 -13.09 -16.84
C ASP A 79 -6.45 -12.61 -15.64
N ASP A 80 -6.81 -11.31 -15.64
CA ASP A 80 -7.63 -10.68 -14.62
C ASP A 80 -8.88 -11.52 -14.31
N ALA A 81 -9.55 -12.06 -15.31
CA ALA A 81 -10.76 -12.88 -15.14
C ALA A 81 -10.55 -14.13 -14.24
N LYS A 82 -9.30 -14.55 -14.05
CA LYS A 82 -8.90 -15.68 -13.18
C LYS A 82 -8.48 -15.25 -11.77
N LEU A 83 -8.37 -13.94 -11.49
CA LEU A 83 -8.02 -13.42 -10.15
C LEU A 83 -9.11 -13.70 -9.12
N TRP A 84 -10.38 -13.66 -9.55
CA TRP A 84 -11.52 -13.93 -8.70
C TRP A 84 -11.98 -15.38 -8.89
N ARG A 85 -12.13 -16.13 -7.79
CA ARG A 85 -12.93 -17.36 -7.84
C ARG A 85 -14.36 -16.97 -8.19
N LYS A 86 -14.99 -17.66 -9.14
CA LYS A 86 -16.44 -17.58 -9.31
C LYS A 86 -17.07 -17.93 -7.96
N SER A 87 -17.79 -16.98 -7.35
CA SER A 87 -18.53 -17.22 -6.12
C SER A 87 -19.41 -18.47 -6.30
N PRO A 88 -19.48 -19.39 -5.33
CA PRO A 88 -20.45 -20.48 -5.40
C PRO A 88 -21.84 -19.87 -5.58
N THR A 89 -22.59 -20.43 -6.51
CA THR A 89 -23.94 -20.02 -6.93
C THR A 89 -24.83 -19.66 -5.73
N PRO A 90 -25.72 -18.65 -5.81
CA PRO A 90 -26.60 -18.29 -4.70
C PRO A 90 -27.41 -19.51 -4.25
N ARG A 91 -27.55 -19.68 -2.94
CA ARG A 91 -28.38 -20.73 -2.32
C ARG A 91 -29.78 -20.68 -2.95
N SER A 92 -30.16 -21.73 -3.68
CA SER A 92 -31.53 -21.92 -4.16
C SER A 92 -32.49 -21.86 -2.97
N ASN A 93 -33.47 -20.95 -3.03
CA ASN A 93 -34.55 -20.89 -2.05
C ASN A 93 -35.26 -22.24 -2.04
N LYS A 94 -35.17 -22.93 -0.89
CA LYS A 94 -35.90 -24.16 -0.61
C LYS A 94 -37.38 -23.83 -0.68
N ALA A 95 -38.10 -24.45 -1.62
CA ALA A 95 -39.53 -24.30 -1.80
C ALA A 95 -40.24 -24.43 -0.45
N SER A 96 -40.97 -23.39 -0.06
CA SER A 96 -42.02 -23.48 0.95
C SER A 96 -43.12 -24.36 0.35
N ASN A 97 -43.18 -25.63 0.76
CA ASN A 97 -44.37 -26.43 0.51
C ASN A 97 -45.51 -25.80 1.30
N GLU A 98 -46.50 -25.30 0.55
CA GLU A 98 -47.89 -25.18 0.98
C GLU A 98 -48.39 -26.61 1.23
N ASP A 99 -48.42 -27.03 2.50
CA ASP A 99 -49.30 -28.13 2.91
C ASP A 99 -50.58 -27.49 3.47
N ASN A 100 -51.56 -27.41 2.57
CA ASN A 100 -52.93 -27.04 2.83
C ASN A 100 -53.73 -28.34 2.87
N SER A 101 -54.07 -28.85 4.06
CA SER A 101 -55.21 -29.74 4.36
C SER A 101 -55.35 -29.95 5.86
#